data_AF-A0A2M9L6X9-F1
#
_entry.id   AF-A0A2M9L6X9-F1
#
_cell.length_a   1.000
_cell.length_b   1.000
_cell.length_c   1.000
_cell.angle_alpha   90.00
_cell.angle_beta   90.00
_cell.angle_gamma   90.00
#
_symmetry.space_group_name_H-M   'P 1'
#
loop_
_entity.id
_entity.type
_entity.pdbx_description
1 polymer ?
#
loop_
_entity_poly.entity_id
_entity_poly.type
_entity_poly.pdbx_seq_one_letter_code
_entity_poly.pdbx_strand_id
1 'polypeptide(L)'
;MTISRPEPVARPAVDQPVVDQPTLPAARGADVHPVLRRVPVSPAALELLRHAHRTLVFARGRQDPLERYATAHLAALRATAAVLAVRGRPERHPRRRHAIRPAWELLPEVAPELAEWAAYFAAGARRRAAAEAGIAGAAGPRDADDLIRNTALYLRIVERILALHP
;
A
#
# COMPACT_ATOMS: atom_id res chain seq x y z
N MET A 1 -68.04 7.06 38.90
CA MET A 1 -67.92 7.34 37.45
C MET A 1 -67.60 6.03 36.74
N THR A 2 -68.61 5.49 36.06
CA THR A 2 -68.57 4.26 35.26
C THR A 2 -68.21 4.63 33.83
N ILE A 3 -67.19 3.99 33.24
CA ILE A 3 -66.95 4.08 31.78
C ILE A 3 -66.90 2.66 31.23
N SER A 4 -67.78 2.46 30.24
CA SER A 4 -68.08 1.24 29.53
C SER A 4 -66.99 0.82 28.52
N ARG A 5 -66.93 -0.50 28.31
CA ARG A 5 -66.48 -1.30 27.14
C ARG A 5 -66.72 -0.66 25.75
N PRO A 6 -66.11 -1.13 24.61
CA PRO A 6 -65.94 -2.56 24.28
C PRO A 6 -64.71 -3.01 23.43
N GLU A 7 -64.52 -4.33 23.41
CA GLU A 7 -63.67 -5.11 22.49
C GLU A 7 -64.17 -5.07 21.02
N PRO A 8 -63.26 -5.18 20.03
CA PRO A 8 -63.62 -5.57 18.68
C PRO A 8 -63.45 -7.09 18.46
N VAL A 9 -64.59 -7.69 18.13
CA VAL A 9 -64.82 -9.07 17.67
C VAL A 9 -64.08 -9.39 16.36
N ALA A 10 -63.53 -10.61 16.29
CA ALA A 10 -62.99 -11.25 15.10
C ALA A 10 -64.05 -11.45 13.99
N ARG A 11 -63.64 -11.28 12.73
CA ARG A 11 -64.39 -11.74 11.55
C ARG A 11 -63.48 -12.63 10.67
N PRO A 12 -64.01 -13.75 10.13
CA PRO A 12 -63.21 -14.74 9.41
C PRO A 12 -63.14 -14.53 7.88
N ALA A 13 -62.07 -15.14 7.35
CA ALA A 13 -61.71 -15.60 6.01
C ALA A 13 -62.74 -15.58 4.85
N VAL A 14 -62.32 -14.93 3.76
CA VAL A 14 -62.49 -15.24 2.31
C VAL A 14 -61.25 -14.55 1.67
N ASP A 15 -60.38 -15.11 0.82
CA ASP A 15 -60.56 -15.89 -0.39
C ASP A 15 -59.16 -16.32 -0.93
N GLN A 16 -59.17 -17.29 -1.84
CA GLN A 16 -58.19 -17.66 -2.88
C GLN A 16 -57.21 -18.83 -2.66
N PRO A 17 -57.35 -19.93 -3.45
CA PRO A 17 -56.32 -20.94 -3.62
C PRO A 17 -55.31 -20.47 -4.68
N VAL A 18 -54.07 -20.24 -4.24
CA VAL A 18 -52.93 -20.07 -5.15
C VAL A 18 -52.42 -21.45 -5.57
N VAL A 19 -52.39 -21.64 -6.88
CA VAL A 19 -51.87 -22.78 -7.62
C VAL A 19 -50.41 -23.04 -7.26
N ASP A 20 -50.12 -24.22 -6.70
CA ASP A 20 -48.76 -24.74 -6.54
C ASP A 20 -48.17 -25.06 -7.93
N GLN A 21 -47.23 -24.23 -8.39
CA GLN A 21 -46.39 -24.56 -9.55
C GLN A 21 -45.06 -25.16 -9.06
N PRO A 22 -44.65 -26.33 -9.58
CA PRO A 22 -43.38 -26.94 -9.20
C PRO A 22 -42.22 -26.17 -9.84
N THR A 23 -41.30 -25.64 -9.02
CA THR A 23 -40.12 -24.93 -9.53
C THR A 23 -38.82 -25.55 -9.05
N LEU A 24 -38.27 -26.47 -9.84
CA LEU A 24 -36.84 -26.73 -9.97
C LEU A 24 -36.59 -27.17 -11.43
N PRO A 25 -35.42 -26.93 -12.07
CA PRO A 25 -34.17 -26.39 -11.54
C PRO A 25 -33.57 -25.24 -12.40
N ALA A 26 -32.73 -24.40 -11.80
CA ALA A 26 -31.78 -23.56 -12.55
C ALA A 26 -30.43 -23.54 -11.84
N ALA A 27 -29.68 -24.64 -11.98
CA ALA A 27 -28.24 -24.59 -11.88
C ALA A 27 -27.73 -23.71 -13.04
N ARG A 28 -27.48 -22.43 -12.75
CA ARG A 28 -26.81 -21.49 -13.66
C ARG A 28 -25.42 -21.17 -13.11
N GLY A 29 -24.41 -21.59 -13.89
CA GLY A 29 -22.99 -21.22 -13.79
C GLY A 29 -22.32 -21.76 -12.53
N ALA A 30 -21.53 -22.83 -12.53
CA ALA A 30 -20.33 -22.98 -13.36
C ALA A 30 -19.61 -21.66 -13.64
N ASP A 31 -19.37 -20.83 -12.62
CA ASP A 31 -18.30 -19.83 -12.67
C ASP A 31 -16.97 -20.53 -12.37
N VAL A 32 -16.57 -21.36 -13.33
CA VAL A 32 -15.19 -21.80 -13.48
C VAL A 32 -14.36 -20.58 -13.91
N HIS A 33 -13.48 -20.12 -13.02
CA HIS A 33 -12.62 -18.93 -13.14
C HIS A 33 -11.95 -18.79 -14.51
N PRO A 34 -11.76 -17.54 -14.98
CA PRO A 34 -10.41 -17.23 -15.41
C PRO A 34 -9.95 -15.79 -15.11
N VAL A 35 -8.63 -15.65 -15.22
CA VAL A 35 -7.80 -14.45 -15.12
C VAL A 35 -7.70 -13.83 -13.73
N LEU A 36 -6.53 -14.05 -13.13
CA LEU A 36 -5.82 -13.06 -12.34
C LEU A 36 -5.97 -11.70 -13.05
N ARG A 37 -6.98 -10.91 -12.66
CA ARG A 37 -7.02 -9.51 -13.04
C ARG A 37 -5.72 -8.93 -12.53
N ARG A 38 -4.77 -8.68 -13.43
CA ARG A 38 -3.71 -7.70 -13.19
C ARG A 38 -4.47 -6.44 -12.80
N VAL A 39 -4.55 -6.17 -11.50
CA VAL A 39 -5.04 -4.90 -11.00
C VAL A 39 -4.14 -3.86 -11.69
N PRO A 40 -4.70 -2.95 -12.51
CA PRO A 40 -3.88 -1.95 -13.17
C PRO A 40 -3.10 -1.21 -12.09
N VAL A 41 -1.79 -1.12 -12.26
CA VAL A 41 -0.91 -0.48 -11.27
C VAL A 41 -1.44 0.92 -11.01
N SER A 42 -1.63 1.26 -9.73
CA SER A 42 -2.16 2.56 -9.31
C SER A 42 -1.36 3.69 -9.96
N PRO A 43 -1.99 4.66 -10.65
CA PRO A 43 -1.30 5.81 -11.24
C PRO A 43 -0.44 6.58 -10.22
N ALA A 44 -0.88 6.61 -8.95
CA ALA A 44 -0.12 7.23 -7.87
C ALA A 44 1.19 6.48 -7.58
N ALA A 45 1.21 5.15 -7.67
CA ALA A 45 2.42 4.34 -7.47
C ALA A 45 3.43 4.54 -8.61
N LEU A 46 2.95 4.65 -9.85
CA LEU A 46 3.78 4.99 -11.01
C LEU A 46 4.46 6.36 -10.83
N GLU A 47 3.72 7.37 -10.40
CA GLU A 47 4.27 8.71 -10.15
C GLU A 47 5.29 8.71 -9.01
N LEU A 48 5.06 7.94 -7.95
CA LEU A 48 6.01 7.77 -6.86
C LEU A 48 7.33 7.15 -7.34
N LEU A 49 7.29 6.14 -8.21
CA LEU A 49 8.49 5.54 -8.80
C LEU A 49 9.21 6.48 -9.75
N ARG A 50 8.46 7.18 -10.62
CA ARG A 50 9.03 8.21 -11.49
C ARG A 50 9.74 9.29 -10.69
N HIS A 51 9.17 9.69 -9.56
CA HIS A 51 9.80 10.65 -8.64
C HIS A 51 11.01 10.07 -7.93
N ALA A 52 10.95 8.80 -7.51
CA ALA A 52 12.08 8.10 -6.91
C ALA A 52 13.28 8.05 -7.87
N HIS A 53 13.06 7.72 -9.15
CA HIS A 53 14.09 7.77 -10.19
C HIS A 53 14.70 9.16 -10.36
N ARG A 54 13.88 10.20 -10.52
CA ARG A 54 14.39 11.58 -10.63
C ARG A 54 15.19 11.99 -9.39
N THR A 55 14.73 11.59 -8.21
CA THR A 55 15.43 11.83 -6.94
C THR A 55 16.79 11.12 -6.92
N LEU A 56 16.88 9.88 -7.40
CA LEU A 56 18.14 9.15 -7.47
C LEU A 56 19.12 9.76 -8.49
N VAL A 57 18.63 10.23 -9.64
CA VAL A 57 19.46 10.97 -10.60
C VAL A 57 20.00 12.25 -9.96
N PHE A 58 19.14 13.00 -9.25
CA PHE A 58 19.56 14.18 -8.52
C PHE A 58 20.61 13.85 -7.45
N ALA A 59 20.44 12.77 -6.69
CA ALA A 59 21.41 12.31 -5.70
C ALA A 59 22.79 12.03 -6.32
N ARG A 60 22.85 11.49 -7.54
CA ARG A 60 24.11 11.23 -8.25
C ARG A 60 24.83 12.51 -8.68
N GLY A 61 24.09 13.59 -8.92
CA GLY A 61 24.64 14.87 -9.36
C GLY A 61 25.10 15.81 -8.23
N ARG A 62 24.79 15.49 -6.96
CA ARG A 62 25.24 16.32 -5.82
C ARG A 62 26.71 16.07 -5.52
N GLN A 63 27.40 17.12 -5.06
CA GLN A 63 28.82 17.05 -4.70
C GLN A 63 29.03 16.65 -3.23
N ASP A 64 28.19 17.14 -2.32
CA ASP A 64 28.30 16.85 -0.88
C ASP A 64 27.83 15.42 -0.55
N PRO A 65 28.70 14.56 0.02
CA PRO A 65 28.33 13.21 0.47
C PRO A 65 27.11 13.14 1.38
N LEU A 66 26.92 14.11 2.27
CA LEU A 66 25.78 14.13 3.20
C LEU A 66 24.46 14.27 2.44
N GLU A 67 24.42 15.23 1.53
CA GLU A 67 23.23 15.48 0.72
C GLU A 67 22.97 14.34 -0.27
N ARG A 68 24.03 13.75 -0.86
CA ARG A 68 23.94 12.55 -1.70
C ARG A 68 23.29 11.41 -0.92
N TYR A 69 23.74 11.15 0.30
CA TYR A 69 23.23 10.10 1.18
C TYR A 69 21.75 10.35 1.55
N ALA A 70 21.41 11.54 2.03
CA ALA A 70 20.04 11.90 2.38
C ALA A 70 19.08 11.79 1.18
N THR A 71 19.51 12.30 0.02
CA THR A 71 18.71 12.28 -1.22
C THR A 71 18.50 10.85 -1.73
N ALA A 72 19.53 10.00 -1.69
CA ALA A 72 19.41 8.59 -2.07
C ALA A 72 18.42 7.84 -1.16
N HIS A 73 18.49 8.06 0.16
CA HIS A 73 17.54 7.45 1.09
C HIS A 73 16.10 7.91 0.85
N LEU A 74 15.91 9.17 0.49
CA LEU A 74 14.60 9.71 0.13
C LEU A 74 14.04 9.06 -1.15
N ALA A 75 14.88 8.75 -2.14
CA ALA A 75 14.46 7.97 -3.31
C ALA A 75 13.97 6.58 -2.91
N ALA A 76 14.67 5.90 -1.99
CA ALA A 76 14.27 4.59 -1.48
C ALA A 76 12.90 4.66 -0.75
N LEU A 77 12.67 5.66 0.10
CA LEU A 77 11.38 5.85 0.78
C LEU A 77 10.21 6.01 -0.19
N ARG A 78 10.41 6.71 -1.31
CA ARG A 78 9.38 6.90 -2.32
C ARG A 78 9.04 5.62 -3.07
N ALA A 79 10.05 4.80 -3.36
CA ALA A 79 9.84 3.47 -3.92
C ALA A 79 9.04 2.57 -2.96
N THR A 80 9.38 2.59 -1.68
CA THR A 80 8.62 1.89 -0.62
C THR A 80 7.18 2.37 -0.53
N ALA A 81 6.95 3.68 -0.60
CA ALA A 81 5.61 4.25 -0.64
C ALA A 81 4.82 3.78 -1.87
N ALA A 82 5.47 3.57 -3.02
CA ALA A 82 4.82 3.00 -4.20
C ALA A 82 4.38 1.55 -3.96
N VAL A 83 5.25 0.72 -3.34
CA VAL A 83 4.89 -0.65 -2.94
C VAL A 83 3.70 -0.65 -1.99
N LEU A 84 3.73 0.20 -0.96
CA LEU A 84 2.63 0.34 0.00
C LEU A 84 1.35 0.85 -0.68
N ALA A 85 1.43 1.72 -1.68
CA ALA A 85 0.26 2.19 -2.42
C ALA A 85 -0.38 1.11 -3.31
N VAL A 86 0.40 0.12 -3.77
CA VAL A 86 -0.11 -1.01 -4.58
C VAL A 86 -0.57 -2.17 -3.72
N ARG A 87 0.19 -2.52 -2.69
CA ARG A 87 -0.01 -3.73 -1.87
C ARG A 87 -0.65 -3.44 -0.51
N GLY A 88 -0.49 -2.24 0.02
CA GLY A 88 -1.09 -1.82 1.28
C GLY A 88 -2.61 -1.93 1.15
N ARG A 89 -3.21 -2.73 2.03
CA ARG A 89 -4.66 -2.82 2.10
C ARG A 89 -5.18 -1.44 2.49
N PRO A 90 -6.21 -0.88 1.82
CA PRO A 90 -6.78 0.39 2.24
C PRO A 90 -7.37 0.19 3.63
N GLU A 91 -6.64 0.62 4.67
CA GLU A 91 -7.23 0.75 6.00
C GLU A 91 -8.49 1.59 5.86
N ARG A 92 -9.63 1.04 6.28
CA ARG A 92 -10.98 1.63 6.20
C ARG A 92 -11.13 2.99 6.90
N HIS A 93 -10.06 3.59 7.39
CA HIS A 93 -10.06 4.86 8.10
C HIS A 93 -9.02 5.85 7.52
N PRO A 94 -9.45 6.83 6.72
CA PRO A 94 -8.56 7.81 6.09
C PRO A 94 -8.02 8.88 7.06
N ARG A 95 -8.09 8.68 8.38
CA ARG A 95 -7.90 9.76 9.37
C ARG A 95 -7.23 9.42 10.70
N ARG A 96 -6.62 8.25 10.88
CA ARG A 96 -5.81 8.04 12.09
C ARG A 96 -4.33 8.03 11.74
N ARG A 97 -3.67 9.13 12.11
CA ARG A 97 -2.26 9.16 12.55
C ARG A 97 -2.09 8.15 13.70
N HIS A 98 -2.19 6.85 13.41
CA HIS A 98 -1.55 5.86 14.26
C HIS A 98 -0.06 6.19 14.21
N ALA A 99 0.57 6.28 15.38
CA ALA A 99 2.00 6.59 15.54
C ALA A 99 2.78 6.13 14.31
N ILE A 100 3.38 7.07 13.57
CA ILE A 100 3.90 6.86 12.22
C ILE A 100 4.90 5.71 12.30
N ARG A 101 4.42 4.48 12.06
CA ARG A 101 5.29 3.33 11.91
C ARG A 101 6.13 3.66 10.68
N PRO A 102 7.46 3.78 10.82
CA PRO A 102 8.30 4.14 9.69
C PRO A 102 8.02 3.16 8.56
N ALA A 103 8.01 3.65 7.32
CA ALA A 103 7.66 2.83 6.15
C ALA A 103 8.45 1.51 6.06
N TRP A 104 9.65 1.48 6.65
CA TRP A 104 10.52 0.31 6.78
C TRP A 104 9.98 -0.77 7.73
N GLU A 105 9.21 -0.41 8.76
CA GLU A 105 8.56 -1.39 9.64
C GLU A 105 7.32 -2.02 9.01
N LEU A 106 6.63 -1.30 8.12
CA LEU A 106 5.44 -1.80 7.44
C LEU A 106 5.78 -2.64 6.21
N LEU A 107 6.94 -2.42 5.59
CA LEU A 107 7.32 -3.07 4.35
C LEU A 107 7.35 -4.62 4.44
N PRO A 108 7.94 -5.25 5.49
CA PRO A 108 7.95 -6.71 5.62
C PRO A 108 6.55 -7.33 5.73
N GLU A 109 5.56 -6.59 6.24
CA GLU A 109 4.17 -7.09 6.39
C GLU A 109 3.45 -7.18 5.02
N VAL A 110 3.70 -6.23 4.11
CA VAL A 110 3.05 -6.17 2.80
C VAL A 110 3.89 -6.76 1.65
N ALA A 111 5.20 -6.84 1.84
CA ALA A 111 6.17 -7.30 0.86
C ALA A 111 7.34 -7.98 1.59
N PRO A 112 7.14 -9.20 2.12
CA PRO A 112 8.18 -9.92 2.85
C PRO A 112 9.44 -10.18 2.01
N GLU A 113 9.32 -10.18 0.68
CA GLU A 113 10.47 -10.29 -0.24
C GLU A 113 11.41 -9.09 -0.16
N LEU A 114 10.94 -7.97 0.39
CA LEU A 114 11.70 -6.74 0.61
C LEU A 114 12.15 -6.57 2.06
N ALA A 115 11.98 -7.58 2.92
CA ALA A 115 12.31 -7.48 4.35
C ALA A 115 13.80 -7.17 4.59
N GLU A 116 14.71 -7.81 3.84
CA GLU A 116 16.15 -7.53 3.90
C GLU A 116 16.47 -6.08 3.54
N TRP A 117 15.82 -5.56 2.50
CA TRP A 117 15.95 -4.16 2.11
C TRP A 117 15.41 -3.23 3.19
N ALA A 118 14.28 -3.58 3.80
CA ALA A 118 13.71 -2.82 4.90
C ALA A 118 14.69 -2.72 6.08
N ALA A 119 15.31 -3.83 6.48
CA ALA A 119 16.31 -3.86 7.54
C ALA A 119 17.55 -3.02 7.18
N TYR A 120 18.06 -3.15 5.95
CA TYR A 120 19.19 -2.36 5.44
C TYR A 120 18.92 -0.84 5.53
N PHE A 121 17.77 -0.38 5.03
CA PHE A 121 17.43 1.05 5.07
C PHE A 121 17.11 1.52 6.49
N ALA A 122 16.44 0.71 7.32
CA ALA A 122 16.19 1.07 8.72
C ALA A 122 17.50 1.30 9.49
N ALA A 123 18.50 0.43 9.32
CA ALA A 123 19.82 0.61 9.92
C ALA A 123 20.51 1.92 9.47
N GLY A 124 20.28 2.33 8.21
CA GLY A 124 20.81 3.57 7.65
C GLY A 124 20.03 4.85 8.01
N ALA A 125 18.89 4.75 8.70
CA ALA A 125 17.97 5.89 8.92
C ALA A 125 18.53 6.93 9.91
N ARG A 126 19.20 6.51 10.98
CA ARG A 126 19.86 7.44 11.92
C ARG A 126 20.96 8.24 11.22
N ARG A 127 21.73 7.58 10.36
CA ARG A 127 22.75 8.21 9.53
C ARG A 127 22.16 9.26 8.58
N ARG A 128 21.01 8.94 7.98
CA ARG A 128 20.26 9.88 7.13
C ARG A 128 19.82 11.11 7.92
N ALA A 129 19.23 10.94 9.09
CA ALA A 129 18.82 12.07 9.93
C ALA A 129 19.99 12.97 10.32
N ALA A 130 21.15 12.39 10.64
CA ALA A 130 22.38 13.14 10.92
C ALA A 130 22.91 13.87 9.68
N ALA A 131 22.87 13.23 8.50
CA ALA A 131 23.27 13.85 7.24
C ALA A 131 22.34 15.01 6.83
N GLU A 132 21.02 14.87 7.03
CA GLU A 132 20.05 15.95 6.81
C GLU A 132 20.26 17.14 7.76
N ALA A 133 20.74 16.87 8.98
CA ALA A 133 21.13 17.90 9.93
C ALA A 133 22.51 18.52 9.65
N GLY A 134 23.21 18.08 8.59
CA GLY A 134 24.54 18.60 8.24
C GLY A 134 25.64 18.21 9.22
N ILE A 135 25.46 17.13 9.99
CA ILE A 135 26.45 16.67 10.96
C ILE A 135 27.68 16.13 10.22
N ALA A 136 28.82 16.79 10.43
CA ALA A 136 30.09 16.39 9.84
C ALA A 136 30.44 14.93 10.21
N GLY A 137 30.86 14.15 9.21
CA GLY A 137 31.21 12.74 9.40
C GLY A 137 30.01 11.78 9.52
N ALA A 138 28.76 12.26 9.38
CA ALA A 138 27.60 11.38 9.38
C ALA A 138 27.66 10.35 8.23
N ALA A 139 28.05 10.78 7.02
CA ALA A 139 28.26 9.89 5.88
C ALA A 139 29.48 10.36 5.07
N GLY A 140 30.35 9.41 4.71
CA GLY A 140 31.46 9.66 3.79
C GLY A 140 31.06 9.47 2.32
N PRO A 141 31.96 9.81 1.37
CA PRO A 141 31.74 9.57 -0.06
C PRO A 141 31.38 8.11 -0.38
N ARG A 142 32.07 7.16 0.27
CA ARG A 142 31.84 5.72 0.08
C ARG A 142 30.44 5.30 0.57
N ASP A 143 30.01 5.78 1.74
CA ASP A 143 28.67 5.49 2.26
C ASP A 143 27.58 6.00 1.32
N ALA A 144 27.77 7.20 0.76
CA ALA A 144 26.85 7.79 -0.20
C ALA A 144 26.81 7.00 -1.52
N ASP A 145 27.98 6.59 -2.03
CA ASP A 145 28.10 5.77 -3.23
C ASP A 145 27.44 4.39 -3.07
N ASP A 146 27.68 3.73 -1.94
CA ASP A 146 27.07 2.45 -1.59
C ASP A 146 25.54 2.58 -1.49
N LEU A 147 25.06 3.63 -0.81
CA LEU A 147 23.63 3.87 -0.69
C LEU A 147 22.98 4.17 -2.05
N ILE A 148 23.63 4.92 -2.93
CA ILE A 148 23.14 5.18 -4.29
C ILE A 148 23.07 3.88 -5.10
N ARG A 149 24.10 3.03 -5.04
CA ARG A 149 24.13 1.72 -5.71
C ARG A 149 23.00 0.82 -5.20
N ASN A 150 22.85 0.72 -3.89
CA ASN A 150 21.85 -0.10 -3.23
C ASN A 150 20.44 0.40 -3.48
N THR A 151 20.22 1.72 -3.48
CA THR A 151 18.93 2.31 -3.85
C THR A 151 18.57 2.03 -5.31
N ALA A 152 19.55 2.06 -6.22
CA ALA A 152 19.32 1.69 -7.62
C ALA A 152 18.99 0.20 -7.82
N LEU A 153 19.59 -0.68 -7.01
CA LEU A 153 19.25 -2.11 -6.98
C LEU A 153 17.83 -2.32 -6.44
N TYR A 154 17.51 -1.69 -5.32
CA TYR A 154 16.20 -1.76 -4.69
C TYR A 154 15.09 -1.29 -5.64
N LEU A 155 15.26 -0.16 -6.34
CA LEU A 155 14.30 0.34 -7.33
C LEU A 155 13.98 -0.69 -8.43
N ARG A 156 15.01 -1.32 -8.99
CA ARG A 156 14.84 -2.37 -10.02
C ARG A 156 14.07 -3.57 -9.49
N ILE A 157 14.29 -3.97 -8.24
CA ILE A 157 13.56 -5.06 -7.59
C ILE A 157 12.09 -4.64 -7.41
N VAL A 158 11.84 -3.43 -6.92
CA VAL A 158 10.48 -2.89 -6.74
C VAL A 158 9.72 -2.84 -8.07
N GLU A 159 10.32 -2.32 -9.14
CA GLU A 159 9.71 -2.27 -10.48
C GLU A 159 9.33 -3.66 -10.98
N ARG A 160 10.25 -4.63 -10.86
CA ARG A 160 9.99 -6.02 -11.22
C ARG A 160 8.83 -6.61 -10.42
N ILE A 161 8.79 -6.35 -9.12
CA ILE A 161 7.73 -6.84 -8.22
C ILE A 161 6.37 -6.23 -8.57
N LEU A 162 6.35 -4.95 -8.96
CA LEU A 162 5.13 -4.26 -9.37
C LEU A 162 4.75 -4.54 -10.83
N ALA A 163 5.47 -5.45 -11.50
CA ALA A 163 5.31 -5.79 -12.91
C ALA A 163 5.37 -4.55 -13.83
N LEU A 164 6.11 -3.54 -13.40
CA LEU A 164 6.39 -2.34 -14.16
C LEU A 164 7.62 -2.62 -15.00
N HIS A 165 7.37 -3.03 -16.24
CA HIS A 165 8.42 -3.04 -17.24
C HIS A 165 8.60 -1.60 -17.77
N PRO A 166 9.86 -1.12 -17.91
CA PRO A 166 10.14 0.11 -18.64
C PRO A 166 9.74 -0.01 -20.11
#